data_AF-W4V893-F1
#
_entry.id   AF-W4V893-F1
#
_cell.length_a   1.000
_cell.length_b   1.000
_cell.length_c   1.000
_cell.angle_alpha   90.00
_cell.angle_beta   90.00
_cell.angle_gamma   90.00
#
_symmetry.space_group_name_H-M   'P 1'
#
loop_
_entity.id
_entity.type
_entity.pdbx_description
1 polymer ?
#
loop_
_entity_poly.entity_id
_entity_poly.type
_entity_poly.pdbx_seq_one_letter_code
_entity_poly.pdbx_strand_id
1 'polypeptide(L)'
;MIKYGLKSIIKSKIEKGEFMRRILSLLLIAFFLCILVSCNQKEMQECECLKIHIIEKPEDIDNYIVLHGYEILESKGKTEEYTLDKQRVYQSWQIWSVQHLAPDDYIGKEISIYSYIIKNHPLDNKSPNKKTNLSMMVCGNEIIGGYSSPYYEEKDIIQMPIGEIYSFEGKNFENVKSMEFNTWRDEFLKKYE
;
A
#
# COMPACT_ATOMS: atom_id res chain seq x y z
N MET A 1 60.14 14.73 55.29
CA MET A 1 58.82 14.06 55.36
C MET A 1 58.00 14.24 54.05
N ILE A 2 58.62 14.18 52.85
CA ILE A 2 57.94 14.47 51.56
C ILE A 2 57.97 13.29 50.56
N LYS A 3 58.83 12.28 50.76
CA LYS A 3 58.99 11.14 49.83
C LYS A 3 57.84 10.13 49.80
N TYR A 4 56.99 10.06 50.83
CA TYR A 4 55.90 9.06 50.90
C TYR A 4 54.61 9.49 50.18
N GLY A 5 54.35 10.80 50.05
CA GLY A 5 53.14 11.30 49.37
C GLY A 5 53.16 11.12 47.85
N LEU A 6 54.34 11.27 47.22
CA LEU A 6 54.45 11.24 45.75
C LEU A 6 54.22 9.82 45.17
N LYS A 7 54.66 8.76 45.86
CA LYS A 7 54.47 7.37 45.41
C LYS A 7 52.99 6.95 45.42
N SER A 8 52.21 7.41 46.41
CA SER A 8 50.77 7.13 46.51
C SER A 8 49.98 7.78 45.37
N ILE A 9 50.31 9.04 45.04
CA ILE A 9 49.65 9.79 43.97
C ILE A 9 49.96 9.18 42.59
N ILE A 10 51.21 8.77 42.35
CA ILE A 10 51.61 8.15 41.08
C ILE A 10 50.93 6.78 40.91
N LYS A 11 50.87 5.95 41.96
CA LYS A 11 50.21 4.64 41.90
C LYS A 11 48.71 4.75 41.60
N SER A 12 48.00 5.66 42.27
CA SER A 12 46.56 5.88 42.00
C SER A 12 46.28 6.44 40.60
N LYS A 13 47.20 7.22 40.02
CA LYS A 13 47.06 7.75 38.65
C LYS A 13 47.31 6.68 37.58
N ILE A 14 48.23 5.75 37.84
CA ILE A 14 48.49 4.58 36.97
C ILE A 14 47.31 3.60 37.01
N GLU A 15 46.78 3.29 38.20
CA GLU A 15 45.61 2.40 38.36
C GLU A 15 44.36 2.96 37.69
N LYS A 16 44.11 4.27 37.80
CA LYS A 16 43.01 4.94 37.08
C LYS A 16 43.18 4.91 35.55
N GLY A 17 44.42 5.02 35.06
CA GLY A 17 44.74 4.93 33.63
C GLY A 17 44.48 3.54 33.06
N GLU A 18 44.87 2.49 33.80
CA GLU A 18 44.57 1.11 33.41
C GLU A 18 43.07 0.80 33.47
N PHE A 19 42.37 1.32 34.48
CA PHE A 19 40.91 1.17 34.61
C PHE A 19 40.16 1.83 33.44
N MET A 20 40.52 3.06 33.08
CA MET A 20 39.94 3.77 31.94
C MET A 20 40.23 3.06 30.60
N ARG A 21 41.43 2.49 30.43
CA ARG A 21 41.77 1.69 29.24
C ARG A 21 40.91 0.43 29.13
N ARG A 22 40.64 -0.26 30.24
CA ARG A 22 39.74 -1.44 30.26
C ARG A 22 38.30 -1.07 29.93
N ILE A 23 37.79 0.03 30.48
CA ILE A 23 36.44 0.53 30.14
C ILE A 23 36.36 0.91 28.66
N LEU A 24 37.33 1.67 28.15
CA LEU A 24 37.36 2.07 26.74
C LEU A 24 37.44 0.85 25.82
N SER A 25 38.23 -0.17 26.18
CA SER A 25 38.30 -1.43 25.43
C SER A 25 36.98 -2.19 25.46
N LEU A 26 36.27 -2.24 26.60
CA LEU A 26 34.96 -2.89 26.70
C LEU A 26 33.90 -2.15 25.88
N LEU A 27 33.93 -0.81 25.87
CA LEU A 27 33.03 0.01 25.06
C LEU A 27 33.28 -0.18 23.56
N LEU A 28 34.54 -0.27 23.13
CA LEU A 28 34.88 -0.54 21.73
C LEU A 28 34.46 -1.95 21.30
N ILE A 29 34.65 -2.96 22.15
CA ILE A 29 34.18 -4.33 21.88
C ILE A 29 32.65 -4.37 21.79
N ALA A 30 31.94 -3.73 22.71
CA ALA A 30 30.47 -3.63 22.67
C ALA A 30 29.98 -2.94 21.40
N PHE A 31 30.65 -1.86 20.97
CA PHE A 31 30.33 -1.17 19.72
C PHE A 31 30.54 -2.07 18.49
N PHE A 32 31.64 -2.83 18.43
CA PHE A 32 31.87 -3.81 17.36
C PHE A 32 30.85 -4.96 17.37
N LEU A 33 30.45 -5.44 18.56
CA LEU A 33 29.38 -6.43 18.68
C LEU A 33 28.03 -5.89 18.19
N CYS A 34 27.72 -4.61 18.43
CA CYS A 34 26.51 -3.98 17.88
C CYS A 34 26.53 -3.87 16.35
N ILE A 35 27.69 -3.61 15.72
CA ILE A 35 27.80 -3.54 14.26
C ILE A 35 27.58 -4.93 13.63
N LEU A 36 28.05 -6.00 14.27
CA LEU A 36 27.84 -7.38 13.78
C LEU A 36 26.39 -7.87 13.94
N VAL A 37 25.57 -7.22 14.79
CA VAL A 37 24.12 -7.46 14.93
C VAL A 37 23.30 -6.59 13.97
N SER A 38 23.94 -5.85 13.05
CA SER A 38 23.27 -5.42 11.81
C SER A 38 23.08 -6.65 10.91
N CYS A 39 22.26 -7.59 11.40
CA CYS A 39 21.67 -8.63 10.61
C CYS A 39 20.99 -7.94 9.43
N ASN A 40 21.40 -8.39 8.23
CA ASN A 40 20.63 -8.24 7.02
C ASN A 40 19.18 -8.67 7.27
N GLN A 41 18.34 -7.72 7.67
CA GLN A 41 16.96 -7.73 7.25
C GLN A 41 16.99 -7.16 5.83
N LYS A 42 17.52 -7.96 4.89
CA LYS A 42 16.83 -8.04 3.62
C LYS A 42 15.50 -8.61 4.01
N GLU A 43 14.55 -7.74 4.31
CA GLU A 43 13.16 -8.05 4.10
C GLU A 43 13.12 -8.56 2.66
N MET A 44 13.10 -9.88 2.53
CA MET A 44 12.33 -10.48 1.46
C MET A 44 10.98 -9.82 1.64
N GLN A 45 10.73 -8.83 0.79
CA GLN A 45 9.40 -8.41 0.46
C GLN A 45 8.75 -9.68 -0.08
N GLU A 46 8.21 -10.46 0.85
CA GLU A 46 7.11 -11.36 0.60
C GLU A 46 6.22 -10.56 -0.35
N CYS A 47 6.03 -11.06 -1.57
CA CYS A 47 4.91 -10.60 -2.36
C CYS A 47 3.72 -10.75 -1.42
N GLU A 48 3.20 -9.63 -0.93
CA GLU A 48 1.98 -9.58 -0.15
C GLU A 48 0.92 -10.08 -1.12
N CYS A 49 0.79 -11.40 -1.21
CA CYS A 49 -0.26 -12.04 -1.97
C CYS A 49 -1.53 -11.54 -1.30
N LEU A 50 -2.34 -10.89 -2.13
CA LEU A 50 -3.64 -10.31 -1.84
C LEU A 50 -4.24 -10.91 -0.55
N LYS A 51 -4.15 -10.21 0.58
CA LYS A 51 -4.87 -10.61 1.78
C LYS A 51 -6.35 -10.54 1.42
N ILE A 52 -6.92 -11.69 1.11
CA ILE A 52 -8.36 -11.82 0.85
C ILE A 52 -9.06 -11.35 2.11
N HIS A 53 -9.66 -10.17 2.04
CA HIS A 53 -10.46 -9.64 3.13
C HIS A 53 -11.86 -10.23 3.00
N ILE A 54 -12.23 -11.06 3.98
CA ILE A 54 -13.55 -11.69 4.02
C ILE A 54 -14.55 -10.65 4.56
N ILE A 55 -15.65 -10.51 3.84
CA ILE A 55 -16.80 -9.67 4.18
C ILE A 55 -17.85 -10.58 4.81
N GLU A 56 -18.17 -10.34 6.08
CA GLU A 56 -19.31 -10.94 6.76
C GLU A 56 -20.52 -9.98 6.74
N LYS A 57 -20.25 -8.68 6.71
CA LYS A 57 -21.25 -7.60 6.72
C LYS A 57 -20.75 -6.37 5.94
N PRO A 58 -21.64 -5.50 5.45
CA PRO A 58 -21.24 -4.32 4.68
C PRO A 58 -20.21 -3.42 5.37
N GLU A 59 -20.24 -3.33 6.70
CA GLU A 59 -19.30 -2.52 7.48
C GLU A 59 -17.85 -3.01 7.38
N ASP A 60 -17.61 -4.25 6.97
CA ASP A 60 -16.26 -4.77 6.78
C ASP A 60 -15.56 -4.11 5.59
N ILE A 61 -16.31 -3.68 4.57
CA ILE A 61 -15.78 -2.89 3.45
C ILE A 61 -15.35 -1.50 3.95
N ASP A 62 -16.17 -0.85 4.77
CA ASP A 62 -15.87 0.44 5.36
C ASP A 62 -14.62 0.36 6.25
N ASN A 63 -14.53 -0.69 7.07
CA ASN A 63 -13.35 -0.97 7.89
C ASN A 63 -12.10 -1.19 7.03
N TYR A 64 -12.21 -1.92 5.93
CA TYR A 64 -11.10 -2.11 4.98
C TYR A 64 -10.62 -0.77 4.43
N ILE A 65 -11.51 0.12 4.01
CA ILE A 65 -11.17 1.44 3.49
C ILE A 65 -10.45 2.29 4.56
N VAL A 66 -10.99 2.32 5.78
CA VAL A 66 -10.40 3.09 6.90
C VAL A 66 -9.05 2.54 7.34
N LEU A 67 -8.88 1.21 7.35
CA LEU A 67 -7.61 0.55 7.67
C LEU A 67 -6.48 0.98 6.72
N HIS A 68 -6.82 1.27 5.46
CA HIS A 68 -5.87 1.76 4.45
C HIS A 68 -5.61 3.28 4.55
N GLY A 69 -6.11 3.93 5.60
CA GLY A 69 -5.84 5.34 5.89
C GLY A 69 -6.78 6.32 5.18
N TYR A 70 -7.84 5.83 4.55
CA TYR A 70 -8.82 6.69 3.86
C TYR A 70 -9.95 7.12 4.80
N GLU A 71 -10.41 8.35 4.63
CA GLU A 71 -11.57 8.90 5.32
C GLU A 71 -12.81 8.74 4.43
N ILE A 72 -13.85 8.06 4.90
CA ILE A 72 -15.12 7.94 4.17
C ILE A 72 -15.95 9.20 4.42
N LEU A 73 -16.21 9.96 3.36
CA LEU A 73 -17.10 11.14 3.41
C LEU A 73 -18.55 10.78 3.10
N GLU A 74 -18.75 9.85 2.16
CA GLU A 74 -20.07 9.38 1.75
C GLU A 74 -19.96 7.91 1.32
N SER A 75 -20.88 7.08 1.82
CA SER A 75 -21.11 5.72 1.30
C SER A 75 -22.37 5.73 0.45
N LYS A 76 -22.25 5.30 -0.81
CA LYS A 76 -23.38 5.15 -1.73
C LYS A 76 -23.99 3.75 -1.69
N GLY A 77 -23.47 2.88 -0.82
CA GLY A 77 -23.86 1.48 -0.73
C GLY A 77 -23.53 0.69 -2.00
N LYS A 78 -24.27 -0.41 -2.21
CA LYS A 78 -24.16 -1.24 -3.41
C LYS A 78 -24.78 -0.50 -4.59
N THR A 79 -23.95 -0.03 -5.52
CA THR A 79 -24.37 0.73 -6.70
C THR A 79 -24.56 -0.13 -7.94
N GLU A 80 -23.95 -1.31 -7.98
CA GLU A 80 -24.09 -2.25 -9.09
C GLU A 80 -23.97 -3.70 -8.60
N GLU A 81 -24.63 -4.62 -9.30
CA GLU A 81 -24.52 -6.06 -9.13
C GLU A 81 -24.74 -6.73 -10.49
N TYR A 82 -23.84 -7.64 -10.87
CA TYR A 82 -23.92 -8.34 -12.16
C TYR A 82 -23.17 -9.66 -12.13
N THR A 83 -23.56 -10.60 -12.98
CA THR A 83 -22.72 -11.78 -13.28
C THR A 83 -21.63 -11.39 -14.27
N LEU A 84 -20.37 -11.65 -13.95
CA LEU A 84 -19.25 -11.33 -14.84
C LEU A 84 -19.20 -12.34 -16.00
N ASP A 85 -19.45 -11.86 -17.22
CA ASP A 85 -19.19 -12.61 -18.45
C ASP A 85 -18.04 -11.98 -19.24
N LYS A 86 -17.62 -12.65 -20.32
CA LYS A 86 -16.54 -12.14 -21.18
C LYS A 86 -16.86 -10.78 -21.80
N GLN A 87 -18.12 -10.56 -22.20
CA GLN A 87 -18.54 -9.30 -22.80
C GLN A 87 -18.38 -8.14 -21.81
N ARG A 88 -18.74 -8.36 -20.54
CA ARG A 88 -18.57 -7.39 -19.47
C ARG A 88 -17.09 -7.15 -19.17
N VAL A 89 -16.25 -8.19 -19.14
CA VAL A 89 -14.79 -8.04 -19.02
C VAL A 89 -14.23 -7.19 -20.16
N TYR A 90 -14.63 -7.48 -21.40
CA TYR A 90 -14.23 -6.72 -22.58
C TYR A 90 -14.65 -5.25 -22.49
N GLN A 91 -15.89 -4.97 -22.09
CA GLN A 91 -16.41 -3.60 -21.98
C GLN A 91 -15.79 -2.82 -20.81
N SER A 92 -15.41 -3.50 -19.73
CA SER A 92 -14.83 -2.92 -18.51
C SER A 92 -13.31 -3.09 -18.43
N TRP A 93 -12.63 -3.29 -19.56
CA TRP A 93 -11.19 -3.56 -19.61
C TRP A 93 -10.36 -2.53 -18.84
N GLN A 94 -10.79 -1.25 -18.81
CA GLN A 94 -10.11 -0.19 -18.06
C GLN A 94 -10.09 -0.45 -16.55
N ILE A 95 -11.18 -0.97 -15.99
CA ILE A 95 -11.27 -1.35 -14.57
C ILE A 95 -10.32 -2.51 -14.28
N TRP A 96 -10.34 -3.54 -15.12
CA TRP A 96 -9.47 -4.72 -14.98
C TRP A 96 -7.98 -4.41 -15.21
N SER A 97 -7.67 -3.34 -15.93
CA SER A 97 -6.30 -2.91 -16.19
C SER A 97 -5.55 -2.49 -14.93
N VAL A 98 -6.28 -2.01 -13.91
CA VAL A 98 -5.71 -1.55 -12.63
C VAL A 98 -5.93 -2.54 -11.48
N GLN A 99 -6.39 -3.76 -11.76
CA GLN A 99 -6.51 -4.82 -10.76
C GLN A 99 -5.25 -5.70 -10.75
N HIS A 100 -4.89 -6.20 -9.57
CA HIS A 100 -3.85 -7.24 -9.45
C HIS A 100 -4.35 -8.62 -9.88
N LEU A 101 -5.64 -8.89 -9.67
CA LEU A 101 -6.27 -10.17 -10.01
C LEU A 101 -6.74 -10.22 -11.47
N ALA A 102 -6.77 -11.42 -12.03
CA ALA A 102 -7.28 -11.67 -13.37
C ALA A 102 -8.80 -11.88 -13.34
N PRO A 103 -9.55 -11.40 -14.35
CA PRO A 103 -10.99 -11.62 -14.41
C PRO A 103 -11.39 -13.08 -14.62
N ASP A 104 -10.50 -13.93 -15.17
CA ASP A 104 -10.77 -15.33 -15.45
C ASP A 104 -11.34 -16.09 -14.24
N ASP A 105 -10.80 -15.82 -13.05
CA ASP A 105 -11.18 -16.49 -11.81
C ASP A 105 -12.59 -16.10 -11.34
N TYR A 106 -13.19 -15.08 -11.95
CA TYR A 106 -14.48 -14.51 -11.58
C TYR A 106 -15.54 -14.63 -12.66
N ILE A 107 -15.20 -15.15 -13.85
CA ILE A 107 -16.19 -15.36 -14.92
C ILE A 107 -17.27 -16.35 -14.45
N GLY A 108 -18.52 -15.99 -14.67
CA GLY A 108 -19.70 -16.72 -14.23
C GLY A 108 -20.08 -16.48 -12.76
N LYS A 109 -19.31 -15.67 -12.02
CA LYS A 109 -19.62 -15.28 -10.64
C LYS A 109 -20.29 -13.91 -10.59
N GLU A 110 -21.03 -13.67 -9.51
CA GLU A 110 -21.64 -12.37 -9.25
C GLU A 110 -20.61 -11.41 -8.64
N ILE A 111 -20.52 -10.21 -9.21
CA ILE A 111 -19.73 -9.10 -8.72
C ILE A 111 -20.67 -7.99 -8.26
N SER A 112 -20.50 -7.56 -7.03
CA SER A 112 -21.12 -6.36 -6.44
C SER A 112 -20.13 -5.21 -6.43
N ILE A 113 -20.59 -4.01 -6.77
CA ILE A 113 -19.81 -2.77 -6.70
C ILE A 113 -20.37 -1.89 -5.59
N TYR A 114 -19.52 -1.53 -4.64
CA TYR A 114 -19.83 -0.59 -3.56
C TYR A 114 -19.08 0.71 -3.79
N SER A 115 -19.80 1.83 -3.85
CA SER A 115 -19.20 3.12 -4.21
C SER A 115 -19.17 4.11 -3.05
N TYR A 116 -18.13 4.94 -3.05
CA TYR A 116 -17.81 5.86 -1.98
C TYR A 116 -17.28 7.19 -2.53
N ILE A 117 -17.42 8.24 -1.72
CA ILE A 117 -16.59 9.44 -1.81
C ILE A 117 -15.67 9.43 -0.60
N ILE A 118 -14.37 9.48 -0.84
CA ILE A 118 -13.35 9.39 0.21
C ILE A 118 -12.40 10.59 0.18
N LYS A 119 -11.58 10.68 1.23
CA LYS A 119 -10.46 11.58 1.42
C LYS A 119 -9.21 10.85 1.89
N ASN A 120 -8.09 11.56 1.89
CA ASN A 120 -6.74 11.07 2.18
C ASN A 120 -6.26 10.05 1.14
N HIS A 121 -6.78 10.15 -0.08
CA HIS A 121 -6.39 9.30 -1.18
C HIS A 121 -5.37 10.01 -2.08
N PRO A 122 -4.39 9.32 -2.71
CA PRO A 122 -3.41 9.97 -3.60
C PRO A 122 -4.01 10.84 -4.71
N LEU A 123 -5.22 10.49 -5.17
CA LEU A 123 -5.94 11.23 -6.21
C LEU A 123 -6.62 12.51 -5.73
N ASP A 124 -6.69 12.78 -4.43
CA ASP A 124 -7.23 14.04 -3.92
C ASP A 124 -6.44 15.24 -4.46
N ASN A 125 -5.14 15.04 -4.76
CA ASN A 125 -4.32 16.07 -5.37
C ASN A 125 -4.65 16.36 -6.83
N LYS A 126 -5.26 15.41 -7.54
CA LYS A 126 -5.71 15.54 -8.93
C LYS A 126 -7.14 16.08 -9.04
N SER A 127 -7.93 15.95 -7.97
CA SER A 127 -9.29 16.46 -7.90
C SER A 127 -9.31 17.94 -7.50
N PRO A 128 -10.08 18.82 -8.19
CA PRO A 128 -10.27 20.21 -7.76
C PRO A 128 -10.96 20.30 -6.39
N ASN A 129 -11.74 19.28 -6.03
CA ASN A 129 -12.52 19.21 -4.80
C ASN A 129 -11.79 18.50 -3.63
N LYS A 130 -10.53 18.09 -3.83
CA LYS A 130 -9.75 17.31 -2.84
C LYS A 130 -10.49 16.09 -2.27
N LYS A 131 -11.12 15.32 -3.17
CA LYS A 131 -11.89 14.11 -2.89
C LYS A 131 -11.65 13.09 -3.99
N THR A 132 -11.95 11.84 -3.71
CA THR A 132 -11.81 10.74 -4.65
C THR A 132 -13.10 9.92 -4.70
N ASN A 133 -13.55 9.54 -5.90
CA ASN A 133 -14.53 8.47 -6.08
C ASN A 133 -13.80 7.14 -5.92
N LEU A 134 -14.31 6.27 -5.05
CA LEU A 134 -13.79 4.92 -4.87
C LEU A 134 -14.91 3.90 -5.10
N SER A 135 -14.61 2.84 -5.84
CA SER A 135 -15.50 1.70 -6.06
C SER A 135 -14.79 0.42 -5.65
N MET A 136 -15.38 -0.32 -4.70
CA MET A 136 -14.90 -1.61 -4.22
C MET A 136 -15.59 -2.73 -5.01
N MET A 137 -14.79 -3.68 -5.49
CA MET A 137 -15.29 -4.85 -6.21
C MET A 137 -15.36 -6.03 -5.24
N VAL A 138 -16.54 -6.62 -5.13
CA VAL A 138 -16.82 -7.73 -4.20
C VAL A 138 -17.37 -8.92 -4.97
N CYS A 139 -16.85 -10.12 -4.73
CA CYS A 139 -17.39 -11.37 -5.28
C CYS A 139 -17.67 -12.34 -4.13
N GLY A 140 -18.94 -12.70 -3.94
CA GLY A 140 -19.36 -13.43 -2.74
C GLY A 140 -19.01 -12.65 -1.48
N ASN A 141 -18.15 -13.22 -0.63
CA ASN A 141 -17.73 -12.62 0.64
C ASN A 141 -16.29 -12.10 0.57
N GLU A 142 -15.78 -11.74 -0.60
CA GLU A 142 -14.37 -11.34 -0.75
C GLU A 142 -14.24 -10.01 -1.49
N ILE A 143 -13.40 -9.11 -0.98
CA ILE A 143 -12.94 -7.95 -1.75
C ILE A 143 -11.93 -8.46 -2.77
N ILE A 144 -12.27 -8.35 -4.06
CA ILE A 144 -11.45 -8.84 -5.17
C ILE A 144 -10.67 -7.72 -5.87
N GLY A 145 -10.90 -6.48 -5.46
CA GLY A 145 -10.25 -5.32 -6.01
C GLY A 145 -10.99 -4.04 -5.74
N GLY A 146 -10.55 -2.99 -6.42
CA GLY A 146 -11.17 -1.69 -6.33
C GLY A 146 -10.55 -0.74 -7.35
N TYR A 147 -11.29 0.29 -7.70
CA TYR A 147 -10.84 1.32 -8.62
C TYR A 147 -11.29 2.70 -8.16
N SER A 148 -10.51 3.69 -8.52
CA SER A 148 -10.69 5.06 -8.07
C SER A 148 -10.52 6.08 -9.20
N SER A 149 -11.14 7.23 -9.04
CA SER A 149 -10.99 8.39 -9.92
C SER A 149 -11.11 9.71 -9.14
N PRO A 150 -10.50 10.80 -9.62
CA PRO A 150 -10.68 12.11 -8.97
C PRO A 150 -12.16 12.51 -8.95
N TYR A 151 -12.62 13.13 -7.86
CA TYR A 151 -13.99 13.60 -7.74
C TYR A 151 -14.20 14.99 -8.35
N TYR A 152 -15.25 15.14 -9.16
CA TYR A 152 -15.65 16.41 -9.76
C TYR A 152 -17.09 16.73 -9.36
N GLU A 153 -17.30 17.92 -8.77
CA GLU A 153 -18.64 18.49 -8.64
C GLU A 153 -19.18 18.90 -10.01
N GLU A 154 -20.50 19.09 -10.12
CA GLU A 154 -21.16 19.41 -11.40
C GLU A 154 -20.53 20.59 -12.14
N LYS A 155 -20.19 21.65 -11.39
CA LYS A 155 -19.52 22.86 -11.90
C LYS A 155 -18.12 22.60 -12.48
N ASP A 156 -17.48 21.49 -12.11
CA ASP A 156 -16.10 21.14 -12.48
C ASP A 156 -16.04 20.01 -13.51
N ILE A 157 -17.17 19.45 -13.95
CA ILE A 157 -17.22 18.30 -14.89
C ILE A 157 -16.46 18.59 -16.20
N ILE A 158 -16.43 19.84 -16.66
CA ILE A 158 -15.68 20.24 -17.86
C ILE A 158 -14.16 20.04 -17.73
N GLN A 159 -13.66 19.92 -16.51
CA GLN A 159 -12.25 19.67 -16.21
C GLN A 159 -11.95 18.17 -16.03
N MET A 160 -12.96 17.30 -16.17
CA MET A 160 -12.81 15.86 -15.98
C MET A 160 -12.04 15.24 -17.15
N PRO A 161 -10.83 14.71 -16.91
CA PRO A 161 -10.09 13.99 -17.93
C PRO A 161 -10.79 12.66 -18.26
N ILE A 162 -10.79 12.29 -19.54
CA ILE A 162 -11.43 11.06 -20.01
C ILE A 162 -10.49 9.87 -19.75
N GLY A 163 -11.02 8.80 -19.16
CA GLY A 163 -10.32 7.52 -19.05
C GLY A 163 -9.34 7.40 -17.90
N GLU A 164 -9.39 8.31 -16.93
CA GLU A 164 -8.56 8.24 -15.72
C GLU A 164 -9.16 7.29 -14.67
N ILE A 165 -8.76 6.02 -14.76
CA ILE A 165 -9.03 5.01 -13.74
C ILE A 165 -7.71 4.60 -13.08
N TYR A 166 -7.75 4.46 -11.76
CA TYR A 166 -6.61 4.04 -10.93
C TYR A 166 -7.03 2.88 -10.03
N SER A 167 -6.06 2.16 -9.47
CA SER A 167 -6.33 1.11 -8.48
C SER A 167 -6.93 1.67 -7.19
N PHE A 168 -7.29 0.77 -6.26
CA PHE A 168 -7.68 1.12 -4.90
C PHE A 168 -6.65 2.03 -4.18
N GLU A 169 -5.36 1.83 -4.45
CA GLU A 169 -4.25 2.61 -3.87
C GLU A 169 -3.87 3.84 -4.71
N GLY A 170 -4.62 4.15 -5.78
CA GLY A 170 -4.33 5.26 -6.68
C GLY A 170 -3.19 5.01 -7.67
N LYS A 171 -2.85 3.75 -7.96
CA LYS A 171 -1.83 3.39 -8.96
C LYS A 171 -2.43 3.37 -10.36
N ASN A 172 -1.67 3.83 -11.35
CA ASN A 172 -2.02 3.66 -12.77
C ASN A 172 -1.64 2.25 -13.26
N PHE A 173 -2.02 1.96 -14.51
CA PHE A 173 -1.72 0.71 -15.18
C PHE A 173 -0.24 0.30 -15.08
N GLU A 174 0.68 1.21 -15.38
CA GLU A 174 2.12 0.94 -15.45
C GLU A 174 2.66 0.47 -14.10
N ASN A 175 2.20 1.12 -13.02
CA ASN A 175 2.57 0.76 -11.65
C ASN A 175 1.95 -0.57 -11.19
N VAL A 176 0.84 -1.01 -11.79
CA VAL A 176 0.16 -2.28 -11.44
C VAL A 176 0.72 -3.45 -12.23
N LYS A 177 0.86 -3.33 -13.55
CA LYS A 177 1.19 -4.45 -14.46
C LYS A 177 2.67 -4.55 -14.81
N SER A 178 3.47 -3.49 -14.60
CA SER A 178 4.91 -3.48 -14.91
C SER A 178 5.22 -3.94 -16.35
N MET A 179 4.33 -3.64 -17.31
CA MET A 179 4.45 -3.99 -18.72
C MET A 179 3.92 -2.87 -19.62
N GLU A 180 4.14 -2.97 -20.93
CA GLU A 180 3.67 -1.97 -21.89
C GLU A 180 2.15 -2.03 -22.08
N PHE A 181 1.50 -0.88 -21.97
CA PHE A 181 0.03 -0.75 -21.99
C PHE A 181 -0.61 -1.28 -23.27
N ASN A 182 -0.09 -0.88 -24.43
CA ASN A 182 -0.68 -1.27 -25.72
C ASN A 182 -0.61 -2.79 -25.91
N THR A 183 0.53 -3.39 -25.57
CA THR A 183 0.71 -4.85 -25.65
C THR A 183 -0.27 -5.58 -24.74
N TRP A 184 -0.37 -5.16 -23.47
CA TRP A 184 -1.33 -5.74 -22.54
C TRP A 184 -2.77 -5.59 -23.03
N ARG A 185 -3.13 -4.40 -23.50
CA ARG A 185 -4.49 -4.10 -23.95
C ARG A 185 -4.87 -4.95 -25.15
N ASP A 186 -4.00 -5.07 -26.14
CA ASP A 186 -4.27 -5.86 -27.35
C ASP A 186 -4.44 -7.34 -27.00
N GLU A 187 -3.58 -7.88 -26.14
CA GLU A 187 -3.69 -9.26 -25.65
C GLU A 187 -4.95 -9.48 -24.82
N PHE A 188 -5.28 -8.54 -23.93
CA PHE A 188 -6.47 -8.59 -23.09
C PHE A 188 -7.76 -8.55 -23.92
N LEU A 189 -7.88 -7.57 -24.83
CA LEU A 189 -9.08 -7.44 -25.67
C LEU A 189 -9.25 -8.66 -26.57
N LYS A 190 -8.18 -9.15 -27.22
CA LYS A 190 -8.23 -10.36 -28.04
C LYS A 190 -8.68 -11.61 -27.26
N LYS A 191 -8.37 -11.68 -25.96
CA LYS A 191 -8.76 -12.81 -25.11
C LYS A 191 -10.27 -12.84 -24.79
N TYR A 192 -10.89 -11.66 -24.71
CA TYR A 192 -12.28 -11.51 -24.26
C TYR A 192 -13.25 -11.01 -25.34
N GLU A 193 -12.75 -10.79 -26.56
CA GLU A 193 -13.55 -10.59 -27.78
C GLU A 193 -14.57 -11.71 -27.99
#